data_AF-E0E1I8-F1
#
_entry.id   AF-E0E1I8-F1
#
_cell.length_a   1.000
_cell.length_b   1.000
_cell.length_c   1.000
_cell.angle_alpha   90.00
_cell.angle_beta   90.00
_cell.angle_gamma   90.00
#
_symmetry.space_group_name_H-M   'P 1'
#
loop_
_entity.id
_entity.type
_entity.pdbx_description
1 polymer ?
#
loop_
_entity_poly.entity_id
_entity_poly.type
_entity_poly.pdbx_seq_one_letter_code
_entity_poly.pdbx_strand_id
1 'polypeptide(L)' 'MCVKIIKNLKGYLNNKIVVIIAHRLSTIRDIDNIYVLNDGKVIDKGNHKNLLRHSDQYKKLYYNE' A
#
# COMPACT_ATOMS: atom_id res chain seq x y z
N MET A 1 -2.38 7.92 -12.05
CA MET A 1 -1.05 7.91 -12.71
C MET A 1 -0.20 6.71 -12.26
N CYS A 2 0.08 6.54 -10.96
CA CYS A 2 0.86 5.39 -10.44
C CYS A 2 0.27 4.01 -10.77
N VAL A 3 -1.07 3.84 -10.69
CA VAL A 3 -1.74 2.57 -11.04
C VAL A 3 -1.43 2.10 -12.47
N LYS A 4 -1.36 3.04 -13.44
CA LYS A 4 -1.01 2.71 -14.83
C LYS A 4 0.45 2.23 -14.96
N ILE A 5 1.37 2.81 -14.18
CA ILE A 5 2.78 2.42 -14.20
C ILE A 5 2.93 0.99 -13.66
N ILE A 6 2.35 0.71 -12.49
CA ILE A 6 2.42 -0.62 -11.87
C ILE A 6 1.78 -1.68 -12.77
N LYS A 7 0.64 -1.37 -13.39
CA LYS A 7 -0.04 -2.29 -14.30
C LYS A 7 0.84 -2.69 -15.50
N ASN A 8 1.58 -1.75 -16.08
CA ASN A 8 2.50 -2.04 -17.20
C ASN A 8 3.75 -2.79 -16.74
N LEU A 9 4.17 -2.60 -15.48
CA LEU A 9 5.33 -3.30 -14.93
C LEU A 9 5.03 -4.73 -14.50
N LYS A 10 3.77 -5.12 -14.24
CA LYS A 10 3.39 -6.43 -13.67
C LYS A 10 4.14 -7.63 -14.28
N GLY A 11 4.25 -7.70 -15.62
CA GLY A 11 4.96 -8.81 -16.28
C GLY A 11 6.47 -8.89 -15.96
N TYR A 12 7.09 -7.76 -15.63
CA TYR A 12 8.50 -7.63 -15.27
C TYR A 12 8.78 -7.77 -13.78
N LEU A 13 7.73 -7.78 -12.94
CA LEU A 13 7.86 -7.89 -11.48
C LEU A 13 7.87 -9.34 -11.00
N ASN A 14 7.58 -10.30 -11.88
CA ASN A 14 7.64 -11.72 -11.55
C ASN A 14 9.03 -12.07 -11.00
N ASN A 15 9.04 -12.74 -9.83
CA ASN A 15 10.24 -13.14 -9.10
C ASN A 15 11.14 -11.99 -8.62
N LYS A 16 10.58 -10.79 -8.39
CA LYS A 16 11.28 -9.63 -7.81
C LYS A 16 10.64 -9.17 -6.52
N ILE A 17 11.45 -8.62 -5.63
CA ILE A 17 10.98 -7.86 -4.47
C ILE A 17 10.82 -6.41 -4.90
N VAL A 18 9.62 -5.86 -4.74
CA VAL A 18 9.28 -4.50 -5.17
C VAL A 18 8.78 -3.74 -3.96
N VAL A 19 9.46 -2.64 -3.64
CA VAL A 19 9.06 -1.74 -2.56
C VAL A 19 8.48 -0.49 -3.21
N ILE A 20 7.22 -0.19 -2.88
CA ILE A 20 6.50 0.97 -3.41
C ILE A 20 6.21 1.92 -2.24
N ILE A 21 6.76 3.13 -2.33
CA ILE A 21 6.43 4.23 -1.42
C ILE A 21 5.33 5.04 -2.10
N ALA A 22 4.12 5.04 -1.52
CA ALA A 22 2.99 5.74 -2.08
C ALA A 22 2.17 6.42 -0.98
N HIS A 23 1.81 7.68 -1.22
CA HIS A 23 0.78 8.37 -0.44
C HIS A 23 -0.62 8.15 -1.03
N ARG A 24 -0.71 7.81 -2.32
CA ARG A 24 -1.99 7.65 -3.04
C ARG A 24 -2.59 6.27 -2.85
N LEU A 25 -3.81 6.22 -2.31
CA LEU A 25 -4.44 4.95 -1.95
C LEU A 25 -4.87 4.08 -3.15
N SER A 26 -5.08 4.70 -4.30
CA SER A 26 -5.34 3.96 -5.56
C SER A 26 -4.23 2.96 -5.91
N THR A 27 -3.00 3.15 -5.43
CA THR A 27 -1.84 2.29 -5.77
C THR A 27 -1.64 1.16 -4.77
N ILE A 28 -2.07 1.33 -3.51
CA ILE A 28 -1.80 0.38 -2.43
C ILE A 28 -2.88 -0.71 -2.28
N ARG A 29 -4.03 -0.57 -2.94
CA ARG A 29 -5.16 -1.51 -2.81
C ARG A 29 -4.84 -2.94 -3.27
N ASP A 30 -4.04 -3.07 -4.32
CA ASP A 30 -3.71 -4.35 -4.97
C ASP A 30 -2.36 -4.93 -4.53
N ILE A 31 -1.76 -4.38 -3.46
CA ILE A 31 -0.46 -4.82 -2.94
C ILE A 31 -0.65 -5.94 -1.92
N ASP A 32 0.24 -6.93 -1.97
CA ASP A 32 0.21 -8.11 -1.10
C ASP A 32 0.43 -7.75 0.38
N ASN A 33 1.42 -6.89 0.65
CA ASN A 33 1.79 -6.43 1.99
C ASN A 33 2.03 -4.93 2.02
N ILE A 34 1.34 -4.25 2.92
CA ILE A 34 1.42 -2.81 3.15
C ILE A 34 2.00 -2.59 4.54
N TYR A 35 2.95 -1.67 4.65
CA TYR A 35 3.51 -1.21 5.91
C TYR A 35 3.08 0.24 6.14
N VAL A 36 2.41 0.50 7.27
CA VAL A 36 1.94 1.83 7.63
C VAL A 36 3.02 2.50 8.47
N LEU A 37 3.56 3.60 7.95
CA LEU A 37 4.55 4.42 8.64
C LEU A 37 3.88 5.61 9.32
N ASN A 38 4.26 5.84 10.58
CA ASN A 38 3.93 7.06 11.32
C ASN A 38 5.15 7.48 12.13
N ASP A 39 5.55 8.73 12.00
CA ASP A 39 6.69 9.31 12.73
C ASP A 39 7.97 8.44 12.67
N GLY A 40 8.32 7.99 11.46
CA GLY A 40 9.51 7.15 11.23
C GLY A 40 9.41 5.71 11.75
N LYS A 41 8.27 5.28 12.29
CA LYS A 41 8.05 3.93 12.82
C LYS A 41 6.98 3.19 12.05
N VAL A 42 7.15 1.87 11.90
CA VAL A 42 6.11 0.98 11.38
C VAL A 42 5.11 0.75 12.50
N ILE A 43 3.90 1.26 12.32
CA ILE A 43 2.80 1.13 13.31
C ILE A 43 1.83 0.00 12.97
N ASP A 44 1.79 -0.42 11.70
CA ASP A 44 0.91 -1.50 11.26
C ASP A 44 1.43 -2.19 9.99
N LYS A 45 1.01 -3.44 9.79
CA LYS A 45 1.35 -4.22 8.60
C LYS A 45 0.24 -5.20 8.20
N GLY A 46 0.05 -5.37 6.91
CA GLY A 46 -0.82 -6.40 6.35
C GLY A 46 -1.34 -6.06 4.97
N ASN A 47 -2.29 -6.85 4.47
CA ASN A 47 -2.98 -6.52 3.23
C ASN A 47 -4.04 -5.44 3.46
N HIS A 48 -4.51 -4.83 2.36
CA HIS A 48 -5.52 -3.77 2.36
C HIS A 48 -6.76 -4.12 3.21
N LYS A 49 -7.33 -5.32 3.03
CA LYS A 49 -8.55 -5.76 3.74
C LYS A 49 -8.32 -5.87 5.25
N ASN A 50 -7.15 -6.38 5.66
CA ASN A 50 -6.80 -6.54 7.07
C ASN A 50 -6.61 -5.19 7.75
N LEU A 51 -5.84 -4.30 7.11
CA LEU A 51 -5.59 -2.96 7.63
C LEU A 51 -6.86 -2.11 7.69
N LEU A 52 -7.74 -2.21 6.70
CA LEU A 52 -9.02 -1.50 6.73
C LEU A 52 -9.93 -1.94 7.89
N ARG A 53 -9.75 -3.15 8.45
CA ARG A 53 -10.50 -3.64 9.60
C ARG A 53 -9.83 -3.23 10.92
N HIS A 54 -8.52 -3.46 11.03
CA HIS A 54 -7.81 -3.42 12.31
C HIS A 54 -7.00 -2.14 12.55
N SER A 55 -6.73 -1.34 11.51
CA SER A 55 -5.83 -0.19 11.58
C SER A 55 -6.59 1.13 11.48
N ASP A 56 -6.79 1.80 12.62
CA ASP A 56 -7.46 3.11 12.60
C ASP A 56 -6.62 4.18 11.90
N GLN A 57 -5.29 4.04 11.92
CA GLN A 57 -4.39 4.94 11.21
C GLN A 57 -4.48 4.73 9.70
N TYR A 58 -4.52 3.48 9.23
CA TYR A 58 -4.75 3.19 7.82
C TYR A 58 -6.12 3.70 7.34
N LYS A 59 -7.19 3.50 8.14
CA LYS A 59 -8.53 4.02 7.84
C LYS A 59 -8.51 5.55 7.72
N LYS A 60 -7.87 6.25 8.66
CA LYS A 60 -7.75 7.71 8.60
C LYS A 60 -7.06 8.18 7.32
N LEU A 61 -6.00 7.51 6.90
CA LEU A 61 -5.34 7.84 5.63
C LEU A 61 -6.29 7.54 4.45
N TYR A 62 -7.04 6.44 4.50
CA TYR A 62 -7.96 6.02 3.44
C TYR A 62 -9.16 6.95 3.24
N TYR A 63 -9.80 7.39 4.32
CA TYR A 63 -11.03 8.20 4.26
C TYR A 63 -10.78 9.71 4.16
N ASN A 64 -9.55 10.18 4.41
CA ASN A 64 -9.19 11.59 4.28
C ASN A 64 -8.53 11.94 2.92
N GLU A 65 -8.51 11.02 1.95
CA GLU A 65 -8.14 11.29 0.55
C GLU A 65 -9.33 11.67 -0.33
#